data_AF-A0A969MYV7-F1
#
_entry.id   AF-A0A969MYV7-F1
#
_cell.length_a   1.000
_cell.length_b   1.000
_cell.length_c   1.000
_cell.angle_alpha   90.00
_cell.angle_beta   90.00
_cell.angle_gamma   90.00
#
_symmetry.space_group_name_H-M   'P 1'
#
loop_
_entity.id
_entity.type
_entity.pdbx_description
1 polymer ?
#
loop_
_entity_poly.entity_id
_entity_poly.type
_entity_poly.pdbx_seq_one_letter_code
_entity_poly.pdbx_strand_id
1 'polypeptide(L)'
;MGLFDDFSRFLEDRLDDFLKAHPHLELQALEEQLREQEEGTLRLIADLQRQEQSLQDEILRIAKDIQRWHERVTKAKSANRPDLAQSAEEREAELLRHGQVSVWG
;
A
#
# COMPACT_ATOMS: atom_id res chain seq x y z
N MET A 1 29.30 -5.20 -44.33
CA MET A 1 28.82 -6.57 -44.11
C MET A 1 30.00 -7.39 -43.65
N GLY A 2 30.20 -7.42 -42.33
CA GLY A 2 31.31 -8.14 -41.71
C GLY A 2 30.85 -9.52 -41.23
N LEU A 3 31.80 -10.43 -41.03
CA LEU A 3 31.58 -11.78 -40.49
C LEU A 3 30.72 -11.81 -39.21
N PHE A 4 30.70 -10.72 -38.45
CA PHE A 4 29.88 -10.57 -37.26
C PHE A 4 28.39 -10.43 -37.57
N ASP A 5 28.01 -9.70 -38.63
CA ASP A 5 26.61 -9.59 -39.08
C ASP A 5 26.09 -10.93 -39.60
N ASP A 6 26.93 -11.66 -40.34
CA ASP A 6 26.55 -12.96 -40.90
C ASP A 6 26.41 -14.03 -39.79
N PHE A 7 27.24 -13.95 -38.74
CA PHE A 7 27.12 -14.83 -37.57
C PHE A 7 25.88 -14.51 -36.73
N SER A 8 25.56 -13.22 -36.53
CA SER A 8 24.33 -12.80 -35.85
C SER A 8 23.07 -13.29 -36.57
N ARG A 9 23.01 -13.14 -37.90
CA ARG A 9 21.88 -13.65 -38.72
C ARG A 9 21.76 -15.17 -38.65
N PHE A 10 22.88 -15.89 -38.70
CA PHE A 10 22.88 -17.34 -38.55
C PHE A 10 22.33 -17.79 -37.19
N LEU A 11 22.67 -17.07 -36.11
CA LEU A 11 22.12 -17.35 -34.79
C LEU A 11 20.63 -17.04 -34.70
N GLU A 12 20.16 -15.93 -35.27
CA GLU A 12 18.74 -15.62 -35.36
C GLU A 12 17.96 -16.68 -36.14
N ASP A 13 18.40 -17.07 -37.34
CA ASP A 13 17.76 -18.10 -38.15
C ASP A 13 17.69 -19.44 -37.39
N ARG A 14 18.77 -19.79 -36.68
CA ARG A 14 18.81 -21.03 -35.90
C ARG A 14 17.93 -20.97 -34.65
N LEU A 15 17.81 -19.80 -34.03
CA LEU A 15 16.94 -19.57 -32.89
C LEU A 15 15.47 -19.65 -33.32
N ASP A 16 15.12 -19.06 -34.45
CA ASP A 16 13.78 -19.11 -35.04
C ASP A 16 13.38 -20.55 -35.38
N ASP A 17 14.28 -21.30 -36.01
CA ASP A 17 14.04 -22.71 -36.31
C ASP A 17 13.89 -23.56 -35.03
N PHE A 18 14.66 -23.24 -33.98
CA PHE A 18 14.56 -23.90 -32.69
C PHE A 18 13.24 -23.59 -31.98
N LEU A 19 12.81 -22.32 -31.95
CA LEU A 19 11.52 -21.91 -31.36
C LEU A 19 10.33 -22.55 -32.11
N LYS A 20 10.38 -22.59 -33.45
CA LYS A 20 9.36 -23.28 -34.27
C LYS A 20 9.30 -24.78 -34.00
N ALA A 21 10.45 -25.42 -33.74
CA ALA A 21 10.51 -26.83 -33.39
C ALA A 21 10.06 -27.12 -31.95
N HIS A 22 10.08 -26.10 -31.08
CA HIS A 22 9.81 -26.24 -29.64
C HIS A 22 8.80 -25.20 -29.12
N PRO A 23 7.55 -25.17 -29.64
CA PRO A 23 6.52 -24.18 -29.24
C PRO A 23 6.09 -24.29 -27.77
N HIS A 24 6.39 -25.42 -27.11
CA HIS A 24 6.17 -25.60 -25.68
C HIS A 24 7.10 -24.73 -24.83
N LEU A 25 8.26 -24.31 -25.34
CA LEU A 25 9.18 -23.44 -24.59
C LEU A 25 8.60 -22.04 -24.40
N GLU A 26 7.93 -21.50 -25.42
CA GLU A 26 7.21 -20.22 -25.31
C GLU A 26 6.08 -20.33 -24.28
N LEU A 27 5.32 -21.43 -24.32
CA LEU A 27 4.26 -21.68 -23.33
C LEU A 27 4.82 -21.82 -21.91
N GLN A 28 5.96 -22.49 -21.73
CA GLN A 28 6.63 -22.61 -20.43
C GLN A 28 7.16 -21.26 -19.93
N ALA A 29 7.72 -20.44 -20.81
CA ALA A 29 8.16 -19.09 -20.45
C ALA A 29 6.98 -18.20 -20.01
N LEU A 30 5.85 -18.28 -20.73
CA LEU A 30 4.63 -17.56 -20.37
C LEU A 30 4.03 -18.08 -19.05
N GLU A 31 4.06 -19.39 -18.81
CA GLU A 31 3.59 -19.99 -17.57
C GLU A 31 4.43 -19.52 -16.37
N GLU A 32 5.76 -19.50 -16.50
CA GLU A 32 6.63 -19.00 -15.45
C GLU A 32 6.41 -17.50 -15.19
N GLN A 33 6.28 -16.68 -16.24
CA GLN A 33 5.95 -15.26 -16.11
C GLN A 33 4.60 -15.04 -15.40
N LEU A 34 3.59 -15.83 -15.74
CA LEU A 34 2.28 -15.75 -15.10
C LEU A 34 2.38 -16.10 -13.61
N ARG A 35 3.12 -17.15 -13.29
CA ARG A 35 3.35 -17.58 -11.91
C ARG A 35 4.09 -16.52 -11.08
N GLU A 36 5.15 -15.93 -11.64
CA GLU A 36 5.86 -14.82 -10.98
C GLU A 36 4.94 -13.63 -10.73
N GLN A 37 4.10 -13.28 -11.71
CA GLN A 37 3.13 -12.19 -11.58
C GLN A 37 2.07 -12.50 -10.51
N GLU A 38 1.55 -13.72 -10.48
CA GLU A 38 0.59 -14.17 -9.47
C GLU A 38 1.19 -14.10 -8.07
N GLU A 39 2.40 -14.63 -7.86
CA GLU A 39 3.10 -14.55 -6.58
C GLU A 39 3.36 -13.11 -6.15
N GLY A 40 3.78 -12.25 -7.08
CA GLY A 40 3.98 -10.82 -6.82
C GLY A 40 2.68 -10.11 -6.44
N THR A 41 1.58 -10.43 -7.13
CA THR A 41 0.26 -9.86 -6.87
C THR A 41 -0.27 -10.29 -5.50
N LEU A 42 -0.12 -11.57 -5.15
CA LEU A 42 -0.52 -12.08 -3.84
C LEU A 42 0.24 -11.41 -2.68
N ARG A 43 1.55 -11.19 -2.85
CA ARG A 43 2.36 -10.45 -1.87
C ARG A 43 1.87 -9.01 -1.74
N LEU A 44 1.63 -8.34 -2.86
CA LEU A 44 1.11 -6.97 -2.86
C LEU A 44 -0.25 -6.87 -2.17
N ILE A 45 -1.16 -7.82 -2.41
CA ILE A 45 -2.45 -7.87 -1.73
C ILE A 45 -2.26 -8.03 -0.22
N ALA A 46 -1.40 -8.95 0.21
CA ALA A 46 -1.13 -9.16 1.64
C ALA A 46 -0.51 -7.92 2.31
N ASP A 47 0.36 -7.21 1.61
CA ASP A 47 0.95 -5.94 2.09
C ASP A 47 -0.11 -4.86 2.24
N LEU A 48 -0.97 -4.70 1.23
CA LEU A 48 -2.06 -3.72 1.27
C LEU A 48 -3.07 -4.03 2.39
N GLN A 49 -3.43 -5.29 2.59
CA GLN A 49 -4.31 -5.69 3.69
C GLN A 49 -3.70 -5.37 5.07
N ARG A 50 -2.39 -5.55 5.23
CA ARG A 50 -1.70 -5.18 6.48
C ARG A 50 -1.68 -3.67 6.69
N GLN A 51 -1.44 -2.90 5.63
CA GLN A 51 -1.48 -1.43 5.69
C GLN A 51 -2.88 -0.93 6.01
N GLU A 52 -3.91 -1.49 5.38
CA GLU A 52 -5.31 -1.18 5.66
C GLU A 52 -5.65 -1.43 7.13
N GLN A 53 -5.30 -2.60 7.66
CA GLN A 53 -5.55 -2.92 9.06
C GLN A 53 -4.82 -1.97 10.01
N SER A 54 -3.55 -1.66 9.73
CA SER A 54 -2.77 -0.72 10.54
C SER A 54 -3.38 0.68 10.54
N LEU A 55 -3.83 1.16 9.38
CA LEU A 55 -4.53 2.44 9.27
C LEU A 55 -5.83 2.38 10.06
N GLN A 56 -6.64 1.33 9.90
CA GLN A 56 -7.89 1.15 10.63
C GLN A 56 -7.69 1.18 12.16
N ASP A 57 -6.64 0.55 12.65
CA ASP A 57 -6.32 0.55 14.08
C ASP A 57 -5.90 1.94 14.58
N GLU A 58 -5.10 2.67 13.80
CA GLU A 58 -4.70 4.04 14.10
C GLU A 58 -5.88 5.02 14.11
N ILE A 59 -6.73 4.91 13.10
CA ILE A 59 -8.03 5.55 12.96
C ILE A 59 -8.86 5.38 14.24
N LEU A 60 -9.05 4.13 14.67
CA LEU A 60 -9.88 3.80 15.81
C LEU A 60 -9.27 4.30 17.12
N ARG A 61 -7.93 4.29 17.22
CA ARG A 61 -7.20 4.86 18.35
C ARG A 61 -7.44 6.36 18.46
N ILE A 62 -7.25 7.10 17.37
CA ILE A 62 -7.44 8.56 17.35
C ILE A 62 -8.90 8.92 17.66
N ALA A 63 -9.87 8.20 17.09
CA ALA A 63 -11.28 8.42 17.37
C ALA A 63 -11.62 8.22 18.85
N LYS A 64 -11.08 7.17 19.50
CA LYS A 64 -11.25 6.94 20.95
C LYS A 64 -10.62 8.06 21.78
N ASP A 65 -9.48 8.57 21.38
CA ASP A 65 -8.82 9.65 22.11
C ASP A 65 -9.59 10.97 21.97
N ILE A 66 -10.11 11.29 20.77
CA ILE A 66 -11.03 12.42 20.56
C ILE A 66 -12.25 12.28 21.48
N GLN A 67 -12.89 11.11 21.51
CA GLN A 67 -14.05 10.87 22.38
C GLN A 67 -13.72 11.12 23.86
N ARG A 68 -12.56 10.64 24.34
CA ARG A 68 -12.13 10.87 25.74
C ARG A 68 -11.93 12.35 26.06
N TRP A 69 -11.36 13.12 25.13
CA TRP A 69 -11.18 14.56 25.32
C TRP A 69 -12.52 15.30 25.29
N HIS A 70 -13.43 14.90 24.41
CA HIS A 70 -14.78 15.44 24.36
C HIS A 70 -15.56 15.24 25.68
N GLU A 71 -15.46 14.04 26.28
CA GLU A 71 -16.04 13.75 27.60
C GLU A 71 -15.42 14.63 28.70
N ARG A 72 -14.09 14.87 28.64
CA ARG A 72 -13.38 15.75 29.57
C ARG A 72 -13.78 17.22 29.43
N VAL A 73 -13.94 17.71 28.20
CA VAL A 73 -14.48 19.05 27.91
C VAL A 73 -15.87 19.20 28.53
N THR A 74 -16.75 18.22 28.28
CA THR A 74 -18.12 18.22 28.81
C THR A 74 -18.13 18.23 30.34
N LYS A 75 -17.25 17.45 30.97
CA LYS A 75 -17.09 17.41 32.43
C LYS A 75 -16.52 18.72 33.01
N ALA A 76 -15.57 19.35 32.33
CA ALA A 76 -15.01 20.63 32.77
C ALA A 76 -16.03 21.78 32.65
N LYS A 77 -16.83 21.76 31.57
CA LYS A 77 -17.97 22.69 31.38
C LYS A 77 -19.02 22.51 32.47
N SER A 78 -19.40 21.27 32.79
CA SER A 78 -20.39 21.01 33.85
C SER A 78 -19.88 21.35 35.26
N ALA A 79 -18.57 21.25 35.49
CA ALA A 79 -17.90 21.68 36.73
C ALA A 79 -17.62 23.20 36.79
N ASN A 80 -18.06 23.98 35.80
CA ASN A 80 -17.88 25.43 35.72
C ASN A 80 -16.40 25.87 35.77
N ARG A 81 -15.50 25.06 35.17
CA ARG A 81 -14.05 25.31 35.06
C ARG A 81 -13.66 25.60 33.61
N PRO A 82 -13.88 26.84 33.13
CA PRO A 82 -13.67 27.20 31.72
C PRO A 82 -12.20 27.10 31.30
N ASP A 83 -11.27 27.31 32.23
CA ASP A 83 -9.83 27.14 32.06
C ASP A 83 -9.44 25.71 31.63
N LEU A 84 -10.06 24.72 32.27
CA LEU A 84 -9.85 23.30 31.95
C LEU A 84 -10.62 22.87 30.70
N ALA A 85 -11.80 23.45 30.45
CA ALA A 85 -12.56 23.18 29.25
C ALA A 85 -11.84 23.65 27.99
N GLN A 86 -11.31 24.88 28.01
CA GLN A 86 -10.58 25.47 26.89
C GLN A 86 -9.31 24.66 26.56
N SER A 87 -8.53 24.28 27.57
CA SER A 87 -7.32 23.46 27.39
C SER A 87 -7.63 22.09 26.79
N ALA A 88 -8.79 21.51 27.11
CA ALA A 88 -9.23 20.23 26.58
C ALA A 88 -9.79 20.34 25.15
N GLU A 89 -10.47 21.44 24.81
CA GLU A 89 -10.93 21.73 23.44
C GLU A 89 -9.77 21.95 22.47
N GLU A 90 -8.71 22.63 22.90
CA GLU A 90 -7.50 22.82 22.09
C GLU A 90 -6.84 21.49 21.73
N ARG A 91 -6.82 20.53 22.68
CA ARG A 91 -6.32 19.17 22.47
C ARG A 91 -7.20 18.34 21.55
N GLU A 92 -8.52 18.45 21.68
CA GLU A 92 -9.48 17.80 20.75
C GLU A 92 -9.30 18.32 19.32
N ALA A 93 -9.19 19.64 19.15
CA ALA A 93 -8.99 20.28 17.86
C ALA A 93 -7.62 19.92 17.24
N GLU A 94 -6.58 19.76 18.05
CA GLU A 94 -5.27 19.28 17.59
C GLU A 94 -5.35 17.84 17.07
N LEU A 95 -6.03 16.93 17.80
CA LEU A 95 -6.23 15.55 17.37
C LEU A 95 -7.08 15.43 16.10
N LEU A 96 -8.09 16.28 15.94
CA LEU A 96 -8.91 16.34 14.73
C LEU A 96 -8.10 16.79 13.52
N ARG A 97 -7.27 17.84 13.67
CA ARG A 97 -6.37 18.29 12.61
C ARG A 97 -5.32 17.24 12.25
N HIS A 98 -4.74 16.59 13.26
CA HIS A 98 -3.77 15.52 13.05
C HIS A 98 -4.40 14.34 12.30
N GLY A 99 -5.61 13.94 12.67
CA GLY A 99 -6.39 12.93 11.95
C GLY A 99 -6.59 13.33 10.48
N GLN A 100 -7.11 14.53 10.22
CA GLN A 100 -7.40 15.02 8.87
C GLN A 100 -6.18 15.08 7.95
N VAL A 101 -4.99 15.42 8.47
CA VAL A 101 -3.78 15.57 7.64
C VAL A 101 -3.02 14.26 7.47
N SER A 102 -3.02 13.38 8.47
CA SER A 102 -2.08 12.24 8.51
C SER A 102 -2.71 10.87 8.26
N VAL A 103 -4.03 10.71 8.42
CA VAL A 103 -4.65 9.38 8.55
C VAL A 103 -5.72 9.11 7.49
N TRP A 104 -6.35 10.15 6.94
CA TRP A 104 -7.47 10.01 6.01
C TRP A 104 -7.41 10.92 4.78
N GLY A 105 -6.32 11.68 4.62
CA GLY A 105 -6.09 12.64 3.53
C GLY A 105 -5.17 12.11 2.45
#